data_AF-M0C3B7-F1
#
_entry.id   AF-M0C3B7-F1
#
_cell.length_a   1.000
_cell.length_b   1.000
_cell.length_c   1.000
_cell.angle_alpha   90.00
_cell.angle_beta   90.00
_cell.angle_gamma   90.00
#
_symmetry.space_group_name_H-M   'P 1'
#
loop_
_entity.id
_entity.type
_entity.pdbx_description
1 polymer ?
#
loop_
_entity_poly.entity_id
_entity_poly.type
_entity_poly.pdbx_seq_one_letter_code
_entity_poly.pdbx_strand_id
1 'polypeptide(L)'
;MNRSLVASVTAGVLGGLANVMVTRELLERVDSPFFEPGRETALNPGTIGSVADAPHVWLGVFALGFVPLFATTATRLLAPGGGFVALLVGVVHTVLTAPFPEGTPMAWGTLVEGPFYASNYAKSWYAWLSLLLVAGVAEFALRRGYGLGDERLRNLPTLPLSRSQLRAVVLGSGLLVGLGIGLLSSTGAYYQSDIWTVLTILVPGCIVTAIAIAALLTRGLVTPMVLYAYWTAGTVESTVFPPHPAPEYHTHPEVLFLFLSVALPLLACLEWVLRSRVRGWDGGVFAGRADTAE
;
A
#
# COMPACT_ATOMS: atom_id res chain seq x y z
N MET A 1 -28.51 4.44 16.98
CA MET A 1 -27.27 4.30 16.18
C MET A 1 -26.07 4.61 17.07
N ASN A 2 -25.05 3.76 17.11
CA ASN A 2 -23.91 3.90 18.04
C ASN A 2 -23.06 5.13 17.67
N ARG A 3 -22.93 6.11 18.58
CA ARG A 3 -22.23 7.39 18.31
C ARG A 3 -20.79 7.20 17.80
N SER A 4 -20.11 6.12 18.22
CA SER A 4 -18.75 5.81 17.76
C SER A 4 -18.69 5.36 16.30
N LEU A 5 -19.70 4.61 15.83
CA LEU A 5 -19.77 4.18 14.44
C LEU A 5 -20.09 5.36 13.53
N VAL A 6 -21.00 6.23 13.94
CA VAL A 6 -21.33 7.47 13.21
C VAL A 6 -20.09 8.32 13.03
N ALA A 7 -19.33 8.57 14.11
CA ALA A 7 -18.09 9.34 14.03
C ALA A 7 -17.06 8.70 13.07
N SER A 8 -16.98 7.37 13.05
CA SER A 8 -16.04 6.66 12.18
C SER A 8 -16.44 6.76 10.70
N VAL A 9 -17.72 6.60 10.41
CA VAL A 9 -18.27 6.79 9.06
C VAL A 9 -18.09 8.24 8.61
N THR A 10 -18.38 9.22 9.47
CA THR A 10 -18.19 10.64 9.14
C THR A 10 -16.73 10.95 8.83
N ALA A 11 -15.79 10.46 9.65
CA ALA A 11 -14.36 10.66 9.39
C ALA A 11 -13.93 10.02 8.06
N GLY A 12 -14.40 8.80 7.78
CA GLY A 12 -14.19 8.15 6.48
C GLY A 12 -14.74 8.98 5.32
N VAL A 13 -16.00 9.40 5.38
CA VAL A 13 -16.62 10.21 4.31
C VAL A 13 -15.83 11.49 4.06
N LEU A 14 -15.45 12.21 5.12
CA LEU A 14 -14.65 13.43 5.00
C LEU A 14 -13.29 13.15 4.37
N GLY A 15 -12.61 12.06 4.77
CA GLY A 15 -11.34 11.65 4.16
C GLY A 15 -11.45 11.32 2.69
N GLY A 16 -12.46 10.53 2.32
CA GLY A 16 -12.73 10.17 0.93
C GLY A 16 -13.03 11.38 0.06
N LEU A 17 -13.91 12.28 0.53
CA LEU A 17 -14.22 13.52 -0.19
C LEU A 17 -13.01 14.44 -0.31
N ALA A 18 -12.23 14.61 0.77
CA ALA A 18 -11.01 15.41 0.73
C ALA A 18 -10.00 14.84 -0.27
N ASN A 19 -9.81 13.52 -0.30
CA ASN A 19 -8.90 12.88 -1.26
C ASN A 19 -9.35 13.10 -2.71
N VAL A 20 -10.64 12.95 -2.99
CA VAL A 20 -11.20 13.20 -4.33
C VAL A 20 -10.98 14.65 -4.73
N MET A 21 -11.30 15.61 -3.86
CA MET A 21 -11.12 17.03 -4.15
C MET A 21 -9.65 17.37 -4.42
N VAL A 22 -8.73 16.95 -3.54
CA VAL A 22 -7.29 17.20 -3.73
C VAL A 22 -6.79 16.56 -5.02
N THR A 23 -7.16 15.30 -5.29
CA THR A 23 -6.74 14.60 -6.52
C THR A 23 -7.26 15.33 -7.77
N ARG A 24 -8.49 15.81 -7.74
CA ARG A 24 -9.08 16.59 -8.82
C ARG A 24 -8.34 17.90 -9.05
N GLU A 25 -8.10 18.68 -8.00
CA GLU A 25 -7.33 19.94 -8.09
C GLU A 25 -5.91 19.72 -8.62
N LEU A 26 -5.25 18.63 -8.20
CA LEU A 26 -3.94 18.27 -8.72
C LEU A 26 -3.97 17.89 -10.21
N LEU A 27 -5.05 17.25 -10.68
CA LEU A 27 -5.23 16.93 -12.11
C LEU A 27 -5.56 18.19 -12.92
N GLU A 28 -6.44 19.06 -12.43
CA GLU A 28 -6.82 20.32 -13.07
C GLU A 28 -5.63 21.29 -13.15
N ARG A 29 -4.78 21.34 -12.12
CA ARG A 29 -3.54 22.14 -12.14
C ARG A 29 -2.64 21.81 -13.32
N VAL A 30 -2.57 20.53 -13.71
CA VAL A 30 -1.70 20.10 -14.81
C VAL A 30 -2.27 20.54 -16.17
N ASP A 31 -3.55 20.94 -16.21
CA ASP A 31 -4.31 21.48 -17.37
C ASP A 31 -3.87 20.87 -18.71
N SER A 32 -3.79 19.55 -18.68
CA SER A 32 -3.15 18.78 -19.73
C SER A 32 -4.21 18.25 -20.67
N PRO A 33 -4.08 18.48 -21.99
CA PRO A 33 -5.02 17.97 -22.99
C PRO A 33 -5.08 16.43 -23.01
N PHE A 34 -4.18 15.74 -22.29
CA PHE A 34 -4.15 14.28 -22.15
C PHE A 34 -5.17 13.74 -21.14
N PHE A 35 -5.75 14.60 -20.31
CA PHE A 35 -6.83 14.24 -19.36
C PHE A 35 -8.22 14.66 -19.85
N GLU A 36 -8.32 15.25 -21.05
CA GLU A 36 -9.59 15.63 -21.67
C GLU A 36 -10.50 14.40 -21.85
N PRO A 37 -11.77 14.48 -21.42
CA PRO A 37 -12.75 13.43 -21.65
C PRO A 37 -12.86 13.04 -23.14
N GLY A 38 -12.86 11.74 -23.43
CA GLY A 38 -13.08 11.20 -24.78
C GLY A 38 -11.91 11.29 -25.77
N ARG A 39 -10.72 11.72 -25.34
CA ARG A 39 -9.51 11.78 -26.19
C ARG A 39 -8.63 10.55 -26.01
N GLU A 40 -8.58 9.67 -27.02
CA GLU A 40 -7.64 8.54 -27.03
C GLU A 40 -6.21 9.05 -27.22
N THR A 41 -5.31 8.64 -26.33
CA THR A 41 -3.87 8.95 -26.41
C THR A 41 -3.07 7.71 -26.04
N ALA A 42 -1.77 7.66 -26.31
CA ALA A 42 -0.93 6.53 -25.88
C ALA A 42 -0.95 6.34 -24.34
N LEU A 43 -1.24 7.41 -23.58
CA LEU A 43 -1.39 7.42 -22.12
C LEU A 43 -2.84 7.18 -21.66
N ASN A 44 -3.78 7.17 -22.61
CA ASN A 44 -5.22 6.97 -22.47
C ASN A 44 -5.73 6.04 -23.58
N PRO A 45 -5.29 4.77 -23.63
CA PRO A 45 -5.86 3.82 -24.57
C PRO A 45 -7.33 3.58 -24.22
N GLY A 46 -8.19 3.38 -25.23
CA GLY A 46 -9.64 3.20 -25.06
C GLY A 46 -10.06 2.06 -24.11
N THR A 47 -9.11 1.22 -23.68
CA THR A 47 -9.27 0.18 -22.65
C THR A 47 -9.14 0.67 -21.20
N ILE A 48 -8.46 1.79 -20.92
CA ILE A 48 -8.21 2.31 -19.57
C ILE A 48 -8.97 3.64 -19.31
N GLY A 49 -9.26 4.42 -20.36
CA GLY A 49 -10.02 5.65 -20.26
C GLY A 49 -9.26 6.79 -19.57
N SER A 50 -9.72 8.04 -19.79
CA SER A 50 -9.18 9.18 -19.05
C SER A 50 -9.45 8.95 -17.57
N VAL A 51 -8.58 9.43 -16.67
CA VAL A 51 -8.89 9.42 -15.23
C VAL A 51 -10.24 10.11 -14.99
N ALA A 52 -10.58 11.11 -15.81
CA ALA A 52 -11.88 11.79 -15.79
C ALA A 52 -13.07 10.86 -16.15
N ASP A 53 -12.85 9.88 -17.04
CA ASP A 53 -13.90 9.01 -17.61
C ASP A 53 -13.96 7.62 -16.95
N ALA A 54 -13.17 7.41 -15.89
CA ALA A 54 -13.04 6.13 -15.20
C ALA A 54 -13.71 6.15 -13.81
N PRO A 55 -15.02 5.89 -13.68
CA PRO A 55 -15.73 5.90 -12.40
C PRO A 55 -15.07 5.04 -11.31
N HIS A 56 -14.47 3.93 -11.71
CA HIS A 56 -13.77 3.01 -10.81
C HIS A 56 -12.51 3.64 -10.19
N VAL A 57 -11.84 4.56 -10.87
CA VAL A 57 -10.69 5.30 -10.33
C VAL A 57 -11.16 6.28 -9.25
N TRP A 58 -12.21 7.06 -9.50
CA TRP A 58 -12.75 8.00 -8.51
C TRP A 58 -13.31 7.30 -7.28
N LEU A 59 -13.99 6.17 -7.47
CA LEU A 59 -14.41 5.32 -6.35
C LEU A 59 -13.20 4.80 -5.57
N GLY A 60 -12.13 4.42 -6.26
CA GLY A 60 -10.86 4.00 -5.67
C GLY A 60 -10.16 5.11 -4.87
N VAL A 61 -10.08 6.32 -5.42
CA VAL A 61 -9.54 7.51 -4.74
C VAL A 61 -10.37 7.85 -3.50
N PHE A 62 -11.69 7.81 -3.61
CA PHE A 62 -12.57 7.97 -2.46
C PHE A 62 -12.30 6.89 -1.40
N ALA A 63 -12.20 5.62 -1.80
CA ALA A 63 -11.93 4.50 -0.91
C ALA A 63 -10.56 4.64 -0.20
N LEU A 64 -9.55 5.13 -0.91
CA LEU A 64 -8.21 5.38 -0.37
C LEU A 64 -8.21 6.43 0.74
N GLY A 65 -9.10 7.43 0.69
CA GLY A 65 -9.28 8.37 1.80
C GLY A 65 -10.24 7.86 2.87
N PHE A 66 -11.30 7.16 2.47
CA PHE A 66 -12.36 6.69 3.36
C PHE A 66 -11.88 5.57 4.29
N VAL A 67 -11.32 4.50 3.73
CA VAL A 67 -11.02 3.27 4.47
C VAL A 67 -9.98 3.50 5.57
N PRO A 68 -8.86 4.19 5.34
CA PRO A 68 -7.85 4.37 6.38
C PRO A 68 -8.32 5.26 7.53
N LEU A 69 -9.08 6.33 7.26
CA LEU A 69 -9.64 7.19 8.31
C LEU A 69 -10.78 6.52 9.06
N PHE A 70 -11.65 5.77 8.37
CA PHE A 70 -12.65 4.92 9.00
C PHE A 70 -11.99 3.89 9.92
N ALA A 71 -11.00 3.14 9.42
CA ALA A 71 -10.29 2.13 10.19
C ALA A 71 -9.61 2.75 11.42
N THR A 72 -8.94 3.88 11.25
CA THR A 72 -8.28 4.62 12.34
C THR A 72 -9.25 5.04 13.43
N THR A 73 -10.39 5.60 13.07
CA THR A 73 -11.40 6.05 14.03
C THR A 73 -12.15 4.90 14.70
N ALA A 74 -12.43 3.83 13.95
CA ALA A 74 -13.12 2.65 14.43
C ALA A 74 -12.26 1.78 15.37
N THR A 75 -10.94 1.72 15.12
CA THR A 75 -10.01 0.81 15.83
C THR A 75 -8.99 1.51 16.73
N ARG A 76 -8.76 2.82 16.51
CA ARG A 76 -7.70 3.64 17.11
C ARG A 76 -6.27 3.19 16.77
N LEU A 77 -6.12 2.46 15.66
CA LEU A 77 -4.85 2.28 14.98
C LEU A 77 -4.48 3.57 14.24
N LEU A 78 -3.28 4.08 14.44
CA LEU A 78 -2.81 5.33 13.84
C LEU A 78 -2.17 5.15 12.46
N ALA A 79 -1.61 3.98 12.16
CA ALA A 79 -0.84 3.72 10.95
C ALA A 79 -1.66 3.88 9.66
N PRO A 80 -2.92 3.41 9.56
CA PRO A 80 -3.69 3.60 8.33
C PRO A 80 -3.95 5.09 8.04
N GLY A 81 -4.47 5.83 9.03
CA GLY A 81 -4.84 7.23 8.85
C GLY A 81 -3.62 8.16 8.77
N GLY A 82 -2.63 7.95 9.63
CA GLY A 82 -1.37 8.68 9.60
C GLY A 82 -0.59 8.42 8.31
N GLY A 83 -0.55 7.17 7.85
CA GLY A 83 0.04 6.80 6.58
C GLY A 83 -0.70 7.43 5.39
N PHE A 84 -2.03 7.45 5.40
CA PHE A 84 -2.82 8.14 4.37
C PHE A 84 -2.52 9.64 4.31
N VAL A 85 -2.47 10.32 5.46
CA VAL A 85 -2.15 11.75 5.51
C VAL A 85 -0.73 12.01 5.01
N ALA A 86 0.25 11.20 5.42
CA ALA A 86 1.63 11.31 4.96
C ALA A 86 1.73 11.09 3.44
N LEU A 87 1.03 10.08 2.91
CA LEU A 87 0.95 9.82 1.47
C LEU A 87 0.35 11.01 0.73
N LEU A 88 -0.79 11.54 1.18
CA LEU A 88 -1.46 12.67 0.50
C LEU A 88 -0.58 13.92 0.50
N VAL A 89 0.09 14.22 1.62
CA VAL A 89 1.06 15.33 1.71
C VAL A 89 2.24 15.11 0.77
N GLY A 90 2.77 13.89 0.71
CA GLY A 90 3.84 13.51 -0.21
C GLY A 90 3.43 13.69 -1.67
N VAL A 91 2.25 13.20 -2.06
CA VAL A 91 1.69 13.35 -3.41
C VAL A 91 1.55 14.82 -3.78
N VAL A 92 0.93 15.61 -2.91
CA VAL A 92 0.79 17.06 -3.12
C VAL A 92 2.16 17.69 -3.29
N HIS A 93 3.11 17.44 -2.40
CA HIS A 93 4.46 17.98 -2.51
C HIS A 93 5.14 17.60 -3.83
N THR A 94 5.12 16.32 -4.20
CA THR A 94 5.73 15.79 -5.42
C THR A 94 5.10 16.40 -6.67
N VAL A 95 3.77 16.52 -6.73
CA VAL A 95 3.09 17.13 -7.88
C VAL A 95 3.35 18.63 -7.97
N LEU A 96 3.38 19.35 -6.83
CA LEU A 96 3.58 20.80 -6.82
C LEU A 96 5.02 21.22 -7.16
N THR A 97 5.99 20.34 -6.90
CA THR A 97 7.42 20.58 -7.15
C THR A 97 7.92 20.02 -8.48
N ALA A 98 7.14 19.15 -9.12
CA ALA A 98 7.45 18.60 -10.43
C ALA A 98 7.32 19.65 -11.56
N PRO A 99 8.14 19.57 -12.62
CA PRO A 99 7.94 20.37 -13.82
C PRO A 99 6.63 19.99 -14.51
N PHE A 100 6.04 20.93 -15.27
CA PHE A 100 4.87 20.64 -16.07
C PHE A 100 5.21 19.68 -17.22
N PRO A 101 4.32 18.73 -17.57
CA PRO A 101 4.52 17.89 -18.74
C PRO A 101 4.43 18.72 -20.02
N GLU A 102 5.39 18.52 -20.92
CA GLU A 102 5.49 19.21 -22.21
C GLU A 102 5.01 18.32 -23.35
N GLY A 103 4.22 18.88 -24.25
CA GLY A 103 3.72 18.17 -25.45
C GLY A 103 4.54 18.51 -26.67
N THR A 104 5.26 17.53 -27.21
CA THR A 104 5.98 17.65 -28.48
C THR A 104 5.13 17.08 -29.62
N PRO A 105 4.69 17.91 -30.59
CA PRO A 105 3.94 17.42 -31.73
C PRO A 105 4.79 16.48 -32.60
N MET A 106 4.23 15.33 -32.96
CA MET A 106 4.83 14.28 -33.77
C MET A 106 3.96 14.00 -35.00
N ALA A 107 4.53 13.36 -36.02
CA ALA A 107 3.78 12.96 -37.22
C ALA A 107 2.60 12.00 -36.94
N TRP A 108 2.62 11.31 -35.80
CA TRP A 108 1.62 10.32 -35.39
C TRP A 108 0.79 10.75 -34.15
N GLY A 109 0.93 12.00 -33.67
CA GLY A 109 0.21 12.49 -32.50
C GLY A 109 1.01 13.50 -31.69
N THR A 110 0.85 13.50 -30.37
CA THR A 110 1.65 14.34 -29.47
C THR A 110 2.38 13.42 -28.51
N LEU A 111 3.72 13.47 -28.50
CA LEU A 111 4.51 12.86 -27.44
C LEU A 111 4.46 13.76 -26.23
N VAL A 112 4.23 13.18 -25.07
CA VAL A 112 4.18 13.93 -23.84
C VAL A 112 5.36 13.52 -23.00
N GLU A 113 6.24 14.48 -22.77
CA GLU A 113 7.42 14.29 -21.94
C GLU A 113 7.17 14.96 -20.60
N GLY A 114 7.38 14.22 -19.51
CA GLY A 114 7.27 14.76 -18.17
C GLY A 114 6.41 13.94 -17.22
N PRO A 115 6.25 14.41 -15.97
CA PRO A 115 5.68 13.63 -14.89
C PRO A 115 4.15 13.65 -14.85
N PHE A 116 3.54 12.45 -14.78
CA PHE A 116 2.08 12.26 -14.62
C PHE A 116 1.69 11.85 -13.19
N TYR A 117 2.38 12.38 -12.19
CA TYR A 117 2.31 11.91 -10.80
C TYR A 117 0.89 11.94 -10.20
N ALA A 118 0.08 12.95 -10.48
CA ALA A 118 -1.30 13.01 -9.99
C ALA A 118 -2.19 11.89 -10.57
N SER A 119 -2.06 11.62 -11.88
CA SER A 119 -2.76 10.53 -12.55
C SER A 119 -2.26 9.16 -12.07
N ASN A 120 -0.94 8.99 -11.92
CA ASN A 120 -0.36 7.75 -11.42
C ASN A 120 -0.82 7.45 -9.99
N TYR A 121 -0.87 8.45 -9.12
CA TYR A 121 -1.44 8.33 -7.78
C TYR A 121 -2.89 7.84 -7.83
N ALA A 122 -3.74 8.50 -8.64
CA ALA A 122 -5.14 8.14 -8.77
C ALA A 122 -5.32 6.70 -9.29
N LYS A 123 -4.59 6.32 -10.34
CA LYS A 123 -4.67 4.97 -10.96
C LYS A 123 -4.10 3.87 -10.07
N SER A 124 -3.19 4.19 -9.14
CA SER A 124 -2.55 3.23 -8.22
C SER A 124 -3.22 3.14 -6.85
N TRP A 125 -4.44 3.66 -6.69
CA TRP A 125 -5.15 3.73 -5.39
C TRP A 125 -5.19 2.39 -4.63
N TYR A 126 -5.31 1.27 -5.35
CA TYR A 126 -5.41 -0.08 -4.78
C TYR A 126 -4.12 -0.51 -4.08
N ALA A 127 -2.96 -0.07 -4.58
CA ALA A 127 -1.66 -0.44 -4.03
C ALA A 127 -1.38 0.35 -2.75
N TRP A 128 -1.68 1.64 -2.78
CA TRP A 128 -1.62 2.47 -1.58
C TRP A 128 -2.55 1.96 -0.49
N LEU A 129 -3.79 1.62 -0.85
CA LEU A 129 -4.76 1.11 0.10
C LEU A 129 -4.31 -0.21 0.73
N SER A 130 -3.76 -1.14 -0.06
CA SER A 130 -3.29 -2.42 0.47
C SER A 130 -2.13 -2.24 1.46
N LEU A 131 -1.17 -1.36 1.17
CA LEU A 131 -0.06 -1.06 2.09
C LEU A 131 -0.55 -0.41 3.40
N LEU A 132 -1.50 0.53 3.33
CA LEU A 132 -2.06 1.17 4.53
C LEU A 132 -2.82 0.18 5.41
N LEU A 133 -3.54 -0.77 4.81
CA LEU A 133 -4.22 -1.83 5.55
C LEU A 133 -3.23 -2.78 6.23
N VAL A 134 -2.16 -3.18 5.52
CA VAL A 134 -1.09 -4.02 6.09
C VAL A 134 -0.34 -3.29 7.20
N ALA A 135 -0.10 -1.99 7.06
CA ALA A 135 0.46 -1.16 8.13
C ALA A 135 -0.44 -1.15 9.39
N GLY A 136 -1.76 -1.13 9.21
CA GLY A 136 -2.72 -1.30 10.31
C GLY A 136 -2.62 -2.66 10.99
N VAL A 137 -2.48 -3.75 10.23
CA VAL A 137 -2.25 -5.10 10.79
C VAL A 137 -0.93 -5.16 11.57
N ALA A 138 0.13 -4.55 11.04
CA ALA A 138 1.42 -4.50 11.70
C ALA A 138 1.37 -3.70 13.00
N GLU A 139 0.75 -2.52 13.00
CA GLU A 139 0.54 -1.73 14.21
C GLU A 139 -0.29 -2.49 15.24
N PHE A 140 -1.38 -3.15 14.83
CA PHE A 140 -2.19 -3.98 15.72
C PHE A 140 -1.33 -5.04 16.42
N ALA A 141 -0.54 -5.79 15.66
CA ALA A 141 0.32 -6.84 16.20
C ALA A 141 1.35 -6.27 17.18
N LEU A 142 2.00 -5.14 16.81
CA LEU A 142 2.99 -4.49 17.66
C LEU A 142 2.38 -3.96 18.95
N ARG A 143 1.26 -3.25 18.87
CA ARG A 143 0.61 -2.65 20.04
C ARG A 143 0.02 -3.69 20.97
N ARG A 144 -0.68 -4.69 20.42
CA ARG A 144 -1.33 -5.73 21.22
C ARG A 144 -0.33 -6.71 21.82
N GLY A 145 0.72 -7.08 21.07
CA GLY A 145 1.66 -8.09 21.54
C GLY A 145 2.84 -7.54 22.36
N TYR A 146 3.19 -6.26 22.21
CA TYR A 146 4.18 -5.59 23.07
C TYR A 146 3.56 -4.66 24.13
N GLY A 147 2.23 -4.61 24.25
CA GLY A 147 1.53 -3.79 25.25
C GLY A 147 1.61 -2.28 25.02
N LEU A 148 1.94 -1.82 23.80
CA LEU A 148 2.12 -0.40 23.49
C LEU A 148 0.76 0.30 23.33
N GLY A 149 0.29 0.94 24.41
CA GLY A 149 -0.95 1.72 24.39
C GLY A 149 -2.20 0.86 24.12
N ASP A 150 -2.21 -0.37 24.64
CA ASP A 150 -3.24 -1.38 24.37
C ASP A 150 -4.64 -0.95 24.83
N GLU A 151 -4.71 -0.22 25.94
CA GLU A 151 -5.96 0.30 26.54
C GLU A 151 -6.77 1.20 25.59
N ARG A 152 -6.12 1.74 24.56
CA ARG A 152 -6.77 2.61 23.59
C ARG A 152 -7.37 1.85 22.42
N LEU A 153 -6.98 0.61 22.15
CA LEU A 153 -7.48 -0.17 21.00
C LEU A 153 -8.95 -0.54 21.18
N ARG A 154 -9.70 -0.58 20.08
CA ARG A 154 -11.15 -0.87 20.07
C ARG A 154 -11.51 -1.79 18.92
N ASN A 155 -12.56 -2.60 19.10
CA ASN A 155 -13.14 -3.45 18.04
C ASN A 155 -12.11 -4.35 17.33
N LEU A 156 -11.07 -4.77 18.03
CA LEU A 156 -9.99 -5.61 17.53
C LEU A 156 -9.95 -6.92 18.34
N PRO A 157 -9.56 -8.05 17.71
CA PRO A 157 -9.41 -9.31 18.41
C PRO A 157 -8.24 -9.26 19.41
N THR A 158 -8.26 -10.17 20.38
CA THR A 158 -7.14 -10.37 21.30
C THR A 158 -6.09 -11.29 20.67
N LEU A 159 -4.83 -11.14 21.07
CA LEU A 159 -3.77 -12.11 20.76
C LEU A 159 -3.71 -13.19 21.84
N PRO A 160 -3.35 -14.45 21.49
CA PRO A 160 -3.07 -14.94 20.14
C PRO A 160 -4.36 -15.09 19.29
N LEU A 161 -4.25 -14.88 17.98
CA LEU A 161 -5.35 -15.12 17.05
C LEU A 161 -5.66 -16.61 16.93
N SER A 162 -6.92 -16.95 16.67
CA SER A 162 -7.27 -18.33 16.30
C SER A 162 -6.60 -18.73 14.98
N ARG A 163 -6.39 -20.03 14.75
CA ARG A 163 -5.74 -20.52 13.51
C ARG A 163 -6.46 -20.06 12.24
N SER A 164 -7.79 -19.99 12.26
CA SER A 164 -8.59 -19.50 11.14
C SER A 164 -8.43 -18.00 10.93
N GLN A 165 -8.46 -17.21 11.99
CA GLN A 165 -8.24 -15.76 11.93
C GLN A 165 -6.82 -15.43 11.44
N LEU A 166 -5.81 -16.11 11.98
CA LEU A 166 -4.42 -15.93 11.55
C LEU A 166 -4.26 -16.23 10.06
N ARG A 167 -4.78 -17.37 9.58
CA ARG A 167 -4.72 -17.72 8.15
C ARG A 167 -5.45 -16.69 7.29
N ALA A 168 -6.64 -16.25 7.71
CA ALA A 168 -7.41 -15.25 6.99
C ALA A 168 -6.65 -13.92 6.88
N VAL A 169 -6.05 -13.44 7.96
CA VAL A 169 -5.28 -12.18 7.97
C VAL A 169 -4.01 -12.30 7.14
N VAL A 170 -3.24 -13.37 7.31
CA VAL A 170 -1.98 -13.59 6.58
C VAL A 170 -2.23 -13.73 5.08
N LEU A 171 -3.16 -14.62 4.68
CA LEU A 171 -3.47 -14.86 3.27
C LEU A 171 -4.18 -13.68 2.64
N GLY A 172 -5.10 -13.02 3.37
CA GLY A 172 -5.79 -11.83 2.91
C GLY A 172 -4.83 -10.65 2.69
N SER A 173 -3.93 -10.40 3.64
CA SER A 173 -2.89 -9.36 3.50
C SER A 173 -1.96 -9.66 2.32
N GLY A 174 -1.52 -10.92 2.22
CA GLY A 174 -0.71 -11.39 1.09
C GLY A 174 -1.38 -11.13 -0.25
N LEU A 175 -2.62 -11.59 -0.40
CA LEU A 175 -3.39 -11.43 -1.63
C LEU A 175 -3.66 -9.95 -1.97
N LEU A 176 -4.02 -9.13 -0.99
CA LEU A 176 -4.27 -7.70 -1.18
C LEU A 176 -3.03 -6.97 -1.72
N VAL A 177 -1.87 -7.20 -1.12
CA VAL A 177 -0.63 -6.54 -1.57
C VAL A 177 -0.14 -7.14 -2.87
N GLY A 178 -0.13 -8.46 -3.02
CA GLY A 178 0.31 -9.11 -4.26
C GLY A 178 -0.54 -8.68 -5.47
N LEU A 179 -1.87 -8.61 -5.32
CA LEU A 179 -2.74 -8.06 -6.35
C LEU A 179 -2.46 -6.58 -6.59
N GLY A 180 -2.32 -5.79 -5.53
CA GLY A 180 -2.06 -4.36 -5.65
C GLY A 180 -0.75 -4.06 -6.38
N ILE A 181 0.31 -4.80 -6.12
CA ILE A 181 1.61 -4.58 -6.77
C ILE A 181 1.64 -5.22 -8.16
N GLY A 182 1.02 -6.39 -8.34
CA GLY A 182 0.90 -7.02 -9.65
C GLY A 182 0.14 -6.14 -10.64
N LEU A 183 -0.96 -5.51 -10.24
CA LEU A 183 -1.74 -4.60 -11.10
C LEU A 183 -1.00 -3.27 -11.39
N LEU A 184 -0.10 -2.85 -10.51
CA LEU A 184 0.77 -1.71 -10.77
C LEU A 184 1.64 -1.93 -12.02
N SER A 185 2.16 -3.16 -12.19
CA SER A 185 2.96 -3.53 -13.37
C SER A 185 2.17 -3.58 -14.68
N SER A 186 0.85 -3.69 -14.64
CA SER A 186 0.00 -3.67 -15.85
C SER A 186 -0.52 -2.28 -16.21
N THR A 187 -0.37 -1.30 -15.31
CA THR A 187 -0.83 0.10 -15.51
C THR A 187 0.31 1.07 -15.79
N GLY A 188 1.57 0.64 -15.62
CA GLY A 188 2.74 1.41 -16.06
C GLY A 188 2.73 1.63 -17.57
N ALA A 189 2.84 2.89 -17.99
CA ALA A 189 2.63 3.40 -19.34
C ALA A 189 3.53 2.83 -20.47
N TYR A 190 4.34 1.81 -20.21
CA TYR A 190 5.42 1.41 -21.12
C TYR A 190 5.48 -0.09 -21.47
N TYR A 191 4.68 -0.95 -20.84
CA TYR A 191 4.70 -2.38 -21.16
C TYR A 191 3.29 -2.93 -21.36
N GLN A 192 3.06 -3.55 -22.52
CA GLN A 192 2.07 -4.63 -22.62
C GLN A 192 2.56 -5.76 -21.73
N SER A 193 2.24 -5.69 -20.44
CA SER A 193 2.61 -6.71 -19.49
C SER A 193 1.78 -7.96 -19.77
N ASP A 194 2.44 -9.00 -20.29
CA ASP A 194 1.85 -10.33 -20.40
C ASP A 194 1.43 -10.84 -19.01
N ILE A 195 0.42 -11.70 -18.96
CA ILE A 195 -0.10 -12.27 -17.71
C ILE A 195 1.02 -12.93 -16.88
N TRP A 196 2.03 -13.49 -17.55
CA TRP A 196 3.20 -14.07 -16.90
C TRP A 196 4.00 -13.05 -16.09
N THR A 197 4.23 -11.85 -16.62
CA THR A 197 4.94 -10.77 -15.90
C THR A 197 4.16 -10.37 -14.64
N VAL A 198 2.83 -10.21 -14.76
CA VAL A 198 1.97 -9.91 -13.62
C VAL A 198 2.06 -11.00 -12.56
N LEU A 199 2.04 -12.27 -12.95
CA LEU A 199 2.14 -13.41 -12.03
C LEU A 199 3.52 -13.47 -11.33
N THR A 200 4.60 -13.14 -12.04
CA THR A 200 5.96 -13.13 -11.45
C THR A 200 6.17 -12.06 -10.39
N ILE A 201 5.33 -11.02 -10.34
CA ILE A 201 5.35 -10.00 -9.29
C ILE A 201 4.33 -10.34 -8.21
N LEU A 202 3.11 -10.69 -8.61
CA LEU A 202 2.00 -10.98 -7.73
C LEU A 202 2.34 -12.12 -6.76
N VAL A 203 2.85 -13.25 -7.26
CA VAL A 203 3.07 -14.44 -6.44
C VAL A 203 4.16 -14.20 -5.39
N PRO A 204 5.36 -13.70 -5.73
CA PRO A 204 6.35 -13.31 -4.74
C PRO A 204 5.86 -12.21 -3.79
N GLY A 205 5.13 -11.20 -4.30
CA GLY A 205 4.53 -10.15 -3.46
C GLY A 205 3.57 -10.69 -2.39
N CYS A 206 2.73 -11.66 -2.76
CA CYS A 206 1.88 -12.40 -1.82
C CYS A 206 2.70 -13.12 -0.75
N ILE A 207 3.74 -13.87 -1.18
CA ILE A 207 4.58 -14.69 -0.31
C ILE A 207 5.34 -13.81 0.70
N VAL A 208 6.00 -12.76 0.21
CA VAL A 208 6.79 -11.83 1.03
C VAL A 208 5.91 -11.17 2.10
N THR A 209 4.75 -10.66 1.71
CA THR A 209 3.79 -10.05 2.64
C THR A 209 3.29 -11.06 3.68
N ALA A 210 2.94 -12.28 3.23
CA ALA A 210 2.48 -13.34 4.11
C ALA A 210 3.56 -13.75 5.13
N ILE A 211 4.83 -13.86 4.71
CA ILE A 211 5.96 -14.16 5.60
C ILE A 211 6.12 -13.07 6.65
N ALA A 212 6.16 -11.80 6.24
CA ALA A 212 6.34 -10.67 7.16
C ALA A 212 5.21 -10.64 8.21
N ILE A 213 3.95 -10.74 7.76
CA ILE A 213 2.78 -10.69 8.65
C ILE A 213 2.70 -11.93 9.54
N ALA A 214 3.00 -13.13 9.02
CA ALA A 214 3.01 -14.36 9.81
C ALA A 214 4.10 -14.33 10.88
N ALA A 215 5.32 -13.90 10.53
CA ALA A 215 6.43 -13.78 11.47
C ALA A 215 6.09 -12.82 12.63
N LEU A 216 5.43 -11.70 12.31
CA LEU A 216 5.00 -10.72 13.30
C LEU A 216 3.83 -11.24 14.16
N LEU A 217 2.76 -11.78 13.57
CA LEU A 217 1.56 -12.18 14.32
C LEU A 217 1.75 -13.46 15.15
N THR A 218 2.64 -14.36 14.74
CA THR A 218 2.85 -15.64 15.44
C THR A 218 3.93 -15.57 16.51
N ARG A 219 4.97 -14.76 16.27
CA ARG A 219 6.18 -14.74 17.09
C ARG A 219 6.67 -13.35 17.42
N GLY A 220 5.93 -12.30 17.06
CA GLY A 220 6.33 -10.91 17.31
C GLY A 220 7.63 -10.49 16.63
N LEU A 221 8.10 -11.19 15.58
CA LEU A 221 9.38 -10.88 14.93
C LEU A 221 9.25 -9.59 14.12
N VAL A 222 10.08 -8.59 14.42
CA VAL A 222 9.92 -7.23 13.89
C VAL A 222 10.83 -6.97 12.69
N THR A 223 12.01 -7.59 12.65
CA THR A 223 13.02 -7.35 11.61
C THR A 223 12.50 -7.67 10.20
N PRO A 224 11.82 -8.82 9.97
CA PRO A 224 11.24 -9.11 8.66
C PRO A 224 10.21 -8.06 8.22
N MET A 225 9.41 -7.56 9.17
CA MET A 225 8.39 -6.55 8.89
C MET A 225 9.01 -5.20 8.52
N VAL A 226 10.08 -4.79 9.22
CA VAL A 226 10.78 -3.53 8.93
C VAL A 226 11.40 -3.57 7.54
N LEU A 227 12.10 -4.66 7.20
CA LEU A 227 12.70 -4.81 5.87
C LEU A 227 11.64 -4.84 4.77
N TYR A 228 10.55 -5.58 5.00
CA TYR A 228 9.40 -5.62 4.12
C TYR A 228 8.81 -4.23 3.87
N ALA A 229 8.54 -3.47 4.94
CA ALA A 229 7.93 -2.15 4.85
C ALA A 229 8.83 -1.18 4.06
N TYR A 230 10.14 -1.19 4.32
CA TYR A 230 11.09 -0.33 3.61
C TYR A 230 11.10 -0.61 2.10
N TRP A 231 11.31 -1.86 1.70
CA TRP A 231 11.44 -2.20 0.28
C TRP A 231 10.13 -2.14 -0.48
N THR A 232 9.03 -2.58 0.13
CA THR A 232 7.72 -2.61 -0.54
C THR A 232 7.20 -1.19 -0.76
N ALA A 233 7.33 -0.31 0.23
CA ALA A 233 6.95 1.08 0.08
C ALA A 233 7.80 1.80 -0.98
N GLY A 234 9.12 1.63 -0.93
CA GLY A 234 10.03 2.21 -1.94
C GLY A 234 9.78 1.68 -3.35
N THR A 235 9.40 0.41 -3.49
CA THR A 235 9.02 -0.17 -4.79
C THR A 235 7.78 0.51 -5.35
N VAL A 236 6.68 0.57 -4.56
CA VAL A 236 5.44 1.22 -5.00
C VAL A 236 5.68 2.69 -5.30
N GLU A 237 6.43 3.41 -4.46
CA GLU A 237 6.83 4.79 -4.72
C GLU A 237 7.57 4.94 -6.04
N SER A 238 8.61 4.13 -6.29
CA SER A 238 9.41 4.21 -7.52
C SER A 238 8.62 3.87 -8.79
N THR A 239 7.62 2.99 -8.68
CA THR A 239 6.73 2.63 -9.80
C THR A 239 5.69 3.72 -10.07
N VAL A 240 5.13 4.34 -9.03
CA VAL A 240 4.10 5.39 -9.16
C VAL A 240 4.73 6.73 -9.53
N PHE A 241 5.89 7.03 -8.95
CA PHE A 241 6.63 8.28 -9.12
C PHE A 241 8.04 7.99 -9.68
N PRO A 242 8.16 7.55 -10.94
CA PRO A 242 9.45 7.27 -11.52
C PRO A 242 10.31 8.55 -11.56
N PRO A 243 11.57 8.49 -11.08
CA PRO A 243 12.48 9.65 -11.08
C PRO A 243 12.90 10.05 -12.49
N HIS A 244 12.94 9.09 -13.42
CA HIS A 244 13.15 9.33 -14.85
C HIS A 244 12.15 8.50 -15.67
N PRO A 245 11.59 9.05 -16.76
CA PRO A 245 10.72 8.31 -17.68
C PRO A 245 11.47 7.26 -18.53
N ALA A 246 12.77 7.07 -18.28
CA ALA A 246 13.61 6.13 -19.03
C ALA A 246 13.49 4.70 -18.47
N PRO A 247 13.25 3.69 -19.32
CA PRO A 247 13.06 2.30 -18.90
C PRO A 247 14.31 1.67 -18.26
N GLU A 248 15.50 2.23 -18.51
CA GLU A 248 16.79 1.70 -18.06
C GLU A 248 17.03 1.84 -16.55
N TYR A 249 16.32 2.75 -15.87
CA TYR A 249 16.45 3.00 -14.44
C TYR A 249 15.26 2.46 -13.63
N HIS A 250 14.39 1.65 -14.25
CA HIS A 250 13.28 1.05 -13.54
C HIS A 250 13.76 -0.03 -12.57
N THR A 251 13.38 0.12 -11.32
CA THR A 251 13.46 -0.94 -10.32
C THR A 251 12.76 -2.17 -10.88
N HIS A 252 13.40 -3.33 -10.85
CA HIS A 252 12.81 -4.61 -11.24
C HIS A 252 12.06 -5.23 -10.04
N PRO A 253 10.77 -4.88 -9.80
CA PRO A 253 10.04 -5.35 -8.62
C PRO A 253 10.02 -6.88 -8.54
N GLU A 254 9.96 -7.56 -9.69
CA GLU A 254 9.98 -9.02 -9.79
C GLU A 254 11.22 -9.63 -9.13
N VAL A 255 12.41 -9.10 -9.42
CA VAL A 255 13.67 -9.59 -8.86
C VAL A 255 13.72 -9.32 -7.36
N LEU A 256 13.29 -8.13 -6.95
CA LEU A 256 13.31 -7.73 -5.55
C LEU A 256 12.36 -8.58 -4.70
N PHE A 257 11.12 -8.81 -5.14
CA PHE A 257 10.19 -9.65 -4.38
C PHE A 257 10.64 -11.12 -4.35
N LEU A 258 11.26 -11.63 -5.42
CA LEU A 258 11.91 -12.94 -5.38
C LEU A 258 13.01 -12.99 -4.33
N PHE A 259 13.91 -12.00 -4.29
CA PHE A 259 14.96 -11.93 -3.28
C PHE A 259 14.39 -11.84 -1.85
N LEU A 260 13.40 -10.97 -1.63
CA LEU A 260 12.74 -10.82 -0.33
C LEU A 260 12.04 -12.11 0.12
N SER A 261 11.53 -12.93 -0.82
CA SER A 261 10.88 -14.19 -0.47
C SER A 261 11.83 -15.18 0.20
N VAL A 262 13.14 -15.03 -0.05
CA VAL A 262 14.21 -15.82 0.58
C VAL A 262 14.81 -15.07 1.79
N ALA A 263 15.03 -13.76 1.66
CA ALA A 263 15.66 -12.97 2.71
C ALA A 263 14.80 -12.86 3.98
N LEU A 264 13.48 -12.67 3.85
CA LEU A 264 12.61 -12.51 5.02
C LEU A 264 12.53 -13.77 5.91
N PRO A 265 12.38 -15.00 5.38
CA PRO A 265 12.47 -16.21 6.20
C PRO A 265 13.81 -16.37 6.91
N LEU A 266 14.92 -16.04 6.23
CA LEU A 266 16.26 -16.11 6.83
C LEU A 266 16.40 -15.13 7.98
N LEU A 267 15.93 -13.89 7.81
CA LEU A 267 15.91 -12.89 8.87
C LEU A 267 14.98 -13.28 10.03
N ALA A 268 13.82 -13.86 9.72
CA ALA A 268 12.91 -14.37 10.74
C ALA A 268 13.58 -15.49 11.57
N CYS A 269 14.27 -16.41 10.90
CA CYS A 269 15.03 -17.48 11.55
C CYS A 269 16.15 -16.91 12.43
N LEU A 270 16.95 -15.97 11.89
CA LEU A 270 18.04 -15.33 12.61
C LEU A 270 17.54 -14.59 13.85
N GLU A 271 16.51 -13.74 13.71
CA GLU A 271 15.92 -13.02 14.82
C GLU A 271 15.38 -13.98 15.88
N TRP A 272 14.71 -15.06 15.47
CA TRP A 272 14.20 -16.06 16.38
C TRP A 272 15.32 -16.76 17.17
N VAL A 273 16.40 -17.18 16.49
CA VAL A 273 17.57 -17.82 17.14
C VAL A 273 18.27 -16.86 18.11
N LEU A 274 18.40 -15.58 17.75
CA LEU A 274 19.00 -14.58 18.63
C LEU A 274 18.14 -14.33 19.87
N ARG A 275 16.82 -14.19 19.70
CA ARG A 275 15.90 -13.93 20.81
C ARG A 275 15.74 -15.13 21.76
N SER A 276 15.74 -16.35 21.24
CA SER A 276 15.70 -17.56 22.07
C SER A 276 16.96 -17.69 22.93
N ARG A 277 18.12 -17.26 22.45
CA ARG A 277 19.38 -17.27 23.21
C ARG A 277 19.49 -16.17 24.26
N VAL A 278 19.09 -14.94 23.93
CA VAL A 278 19.33 -13.77 24.81
C VAL A 278 18.32 -13.68 25.95
N ARG A 279 17.10 -14.22 25.79
CA ARG A 279 16.02 -14.10 26.81
C ARG A 279 15.12 -15.33 26.97
N GLY A 280 15.40 -16.46 26.31
CA GLY A 280 14.46 -17.60 26.26
C GLY A 280 13.10 -17.23 25.65
N TRP A 281 13.04 -16.13 24.89
CA TRP A 281 11.79 -15.58 24.42
C TRP A 281 11.35 -16.29 23.14
N ASP A 282 10.30 -17.10 23.25
CA ASP A 282 9.71 -17.87 22.14
C ASP A 282 8.47 -17.20 21.51
N GLY A 283 8.21 -15.92 21.83
CA GLY A 283 7.07 -15.17 21.32
C GLY A 283 6.04 -14.74 22.38
N GLY A 284 6.20 -15.13 23.66
CA GLY A 284 5.36 -14.64 24.77
C GLY A 284 3.85 -14.67 24.48
N VAL A 285 3.19 -13.52 24.62
CA VAL A 285 1.75 -13.30 24.34
C VAL A 285 1.36 -13.69 22.91
N PHE A 286 2.24 -13.50 21.92
CA PHE A 286 1.98 -13.89 20.53
C PHE A 286 1.84 -15.41 20.37
N ALA A 287 2.52 -16.19 21.22
CA ALA A 287 2.47 -17.66 21.23
C ALA A 287 1.44 -18.22 22.23
N GLY A 288 0.63 -17.36 22.87
CA GLY A 288 -0.35 -17.79 23.86
C GLY A 288 0.24 -18.21 25.21
N ARG A 289 1.50 -17.87 25.49
CA ARG A 289 2.09 -17.99 26.82
C ARG A 289 1.84 -16.68 27.54
N ALA A 290 0.89 -16.68 28.48
CA ALA A 290 0.86 -15.63 29.49
C ALA A 290 2.15 -15.75 30.32
N ASP A 291 2.81 -14.64 30.60
CA ASP A 291 3.92 -14.63 31.55
C ASP A 291 3.39 -15.22 32.87
N THR A 292 3.77 -16.46 33.17
CA THR A 292 3.89 -16.92 34.55
C THR A 292 5.10 -16.21 35.12
N ALA A 293 4.94 -14.92 35.41
CA ALA A 293 5.85 -14.22 36.30
C ALA A 293 5.34 -14.48 37.72
N GLU A 294 6.04 -15.40 38.41
CA GLU A 294 6.15 -15.43 39.87
C GLU A 294 6.69 -14.09 40.40
#